data_AF-A0A534ANV6-F1
#
_entry.id   AF-A0A534ANV6-F1
#
_cell.length_a   1.000
_cell.length_b   1.000
_cell.length_c   1.000
_cell.angle_alpha   90.00
_cell.angle_beta   90.00
_cell.angle_gamma   90.00
#
_symmetry.space_group_name_H-M   'P 1'
#
loop_
_entity.id
_entity.type
_entity.pdbx_description
1 polymer ?
#
loop_
_entity_poly.entity_id
_entity_poly.type
_entity_poly.pdbx_seq_one_letter_code
_entity_poly.pdbx_strand_id
1 'polypeptide(L)'
;PREELSASTQKSMLKNGGIAVMVGFAVVVGAFIGIVITWQTLQGAVLANTREFASLRAVGVSMGSLRRVVMELSLWVGIAGLALTAALAVGVWVLARSFGVPMDYPPFVVIPVAISLLAVAILAGTLSLGVLKKSQPMDLLR
;
A
#
# COMPACT_ATOMS: atom_id res chain seq x y z
N PRO A 1 -19.45 19.43 -40.94
CA PRO A 1 -18.90 18.10 -40.58
C PRO A 1 -17.56 18.13 -39.80
N ARG A 2 -16.53 18.90 -40.24
CA ARG A 2 -15.23 18.95 -39.52
C ARG A 2 -15.26 19.75 -38.21
N GLU A 3 -16.10 20.79 -38.13
CA GLU A 3 -16.26 21.62 -36.92
C GLU A 3 -17.05 20.92 -35.81
N GLU A 4 -18.02 20.06 -36.14
CA GLU A 4 -18.71 19.21 -35.15
C GLU A 4 -17.82 18.08 -34.61
N LEU A 5 -16.90 17.57 -35.44
CA LEU A 5 -15.90 16.59 -35.03
C LEU A 5 -14.82 17.21 -34.13
N SER A 6 -14.40 18.46 -34.37
CA SER A 6 -13.44 19.15 -33.50
C SER A 6 -14.06 19.55 -32.17
N ALA A 7 -15.31 20.00 -32.15
CA ALA A 7 -16.03 20.34 -30.91
C ALA A 7 -16.29 19.09 -30.03
N SER A 8 -16.68 17.96 -30.64
CA SER A 8 -16.86 16.70 -29.91
C SER A 8 -15.54 16.10 -29.42
N THR A 9 -14.45 16.23 -30.21
CA THR A 9 -13.10 15.82 -29.79
C THR A 9 -12.59 16.67 -28.64
N GLN A 10 -12.73 18.00 -28.68
CA GLN A 10 -12.36 18.88 -27.57
C GLN A 10 -13.16 18.56 -26.30
N LYS A 11 -14.47 18.34 -26.42
CA LYS A 11 -15.32 18.01 -25.26
C LYS A 11 -14.97 16.63 -24.68
N SER A 12 -14.62 15.66 -25.53
CA SER A 12 -14.12 14.34 -25.12
C SER A 12 -12.75 14.43 -24.45
N MET A 13 -11.81 15.23 -24.98
CA MET A 13 -10.49 15.44 -24.37
C MET A 13 -10.59 16.18 -23.03
N LEU A 14 -11.46 17.18 -22.91
CA LEU A 14 -11.70 17.89 -21.64
C LEU A 14 -12.36 16.98 -20.59
N LYS A 15 -13.37 16.20 -20.99
CA LYS A 15 -14.07 15.27 -20.08
C LYS A 15 -13.18 14.09 -19.67
N ASN A 16 -12.52 13.45 -20.62
CA ASN A 16 -11.63 12.31 -20.35
C ASN A 16 -10.33 12.76 -19.66
N GLY A 17 -9.80 13.92 -20.02
CA GLY A 17 -8.63 14.52 -19.34
C GLY A 17 -8.93 14.85 -17.88
N GLY A 18 -10.10 15.44 -17.60
CA GLY A 18 -10.53 15.70 -16.22
C GLY A 18 -10.70 14.42 -15.40
N ILE A 19 -11.37 13.41 -15.96
CA ILE A 19 -11.57 12.11 -15.28
C ILE A 19 -10.22 11.41 -15.06
N ALA A 20 -9.33 11.40 -16.05
CA ALA A 20 -8.01 10.77 -15.94
C ALA A 20 -7.16 11.42 -14.84
N VAL A 21 -7.17 12.75 -14.74
CA VAL A 21 -6.46 13.47 -13.67
C VAL A 21 -7.06 13.16 -12.30
N MET A 22 -8.40 13.14 -12.17
CA MET A 22 -9.06 12.82 -10.91
C MET A 22 -8.76 11.39 -10.44
N VAL A 23 -8.86 10.41 -11.35
CA VAL A 23 -8.55 9.00 -11.05
C VAL A 23 -7.07 8.84 -10.71
N GLY A 24 -6.18 9.44 -11.49
CA GLY A 24 -4.74 9.42 -11.21
C GLY A 24 -4.40 10.01 -9.84
N PHE A 25 -4.99 11.15 -9.49
CA PHE A 25 -4.82 11.76 -8.18
C PHE A 25 -5.36 10.87 -7.05
N ALA A 26 -6.56 10.32 -7.20
CA ALA A 26 -7.14 9.41 -6.21
C ALA A 26 -6.28 8.16 -5.97
N VAL A 27 -5.69 7.60 -7.03
CA VAL A 27 -4.75 6.47 -6.93
C VAL A 27 -3.50 6.85 -6.13
N VAL A 28 -2.90 8.02 -6.41
CA VAL A 28 -1.71 8.51 -5.70
C VAL A 28 -2.01 8.74 -4.22
N VAL A 29 -3.11 9.44 -3.91
CA VAL A 29 -3.51 9.72 -2.52
C VAL A 29 -3.86 8.43 -1.78
N GLY A 30 -4.61 7.52 -2.41
CA GLY A 30 -4.94 6.23 -1.82
C GLY A 30 -3.70 5.40 -1.49
N ALA A 31 -2.73 5.36 -2.41
CA ALA A 31 -1.45 4.70 -2.17
C ALA A 31 -0.69 5.34 -0.99
N PHE A 32 -0.63 6.67 -0.94
CA PHE A 32 0.04 7.41 0.14
C PHE A 32 -0.59 7.13 1.52
N ILE A 33 -1.92 7.22 1.60
CA ILE A 33 -2.66 6.93 2.84
C ILE A 33 -2.44 5.47 3.27
N GLY A 34 -2.46 4.52 2.32
CA GLY A 34 -2.17 3.11 2.60
C GLY A 34 -0.79 2.89 3.21
N ILE A 35 0.25 3.54 2.67
CA ILE A 35 1.61 3.52 3.23
C ILE A 35 1.61 4.05 4.67
N VAL A 36 0.99 5.21 4.88
CA VAL A 36 0.98 5.90 6.17
C VAL A 36 0.25 5.08 7.24
N ILE A 37 -0.92 4.51 6.95
CA ILE A 37 -1.66 3.66 7.90
C ILE A 37 -0.86 2.40 8.22
N THR A 38 -0.30 1.73 7.20
CA THR A 38 0.49 0.51 7.41
C THR A 38 1.71 0.76 8.29
N TRP A 39 2.41 1.87 8.06
CA TRP A 39 3.52 2.28 8.91
C TRP A 39 3.04 2.54 10.35
N GLN A 40 1.96 3.30 10.54
CA GLN A 40 1.40 3.54 11.87
C GLN A 40 1.03 2.24 12.61
N THR A 41 0.39 1.29 11.92
CA THR A 41 0.05 -0.02 12.48
C THR A 41 1.29 -0.82 12.88
N LEU A 42 2.31 -0.87 12.02
CA LEU A 42 3.57 -1.56 12.31
C LEU A 42 4.28 -0.94 13.52
N GLN A 43 4.32 0.39 13.61
CA GLN A 43 4.94 1.07 14.74
C GLN A 43 4.22 0.75 16.06
N GLY A 44 2.88 0.71 16.04
CA GLY A 44 2.06 0.27 17.17
C GLY A 44 2.34 -1.18 17.58
N ALA A 45 2.45 -2.09 16.61
CA ALA A 45 2.76 -3.51 16.86
C ALA A 45 4.15 -3.70 17.49
N VAL A 46 5.15 -2.92 17.04
CA VAL A 46 6.49 -2.96 17.63
C VAL A 46 6.48 -2.43 19.08
N LEU A 47 5.81 -1.30 19.31
CA LEU A 47 5.69 -0.69 20.65
C LEU A 47 4.97 -1.61 21.63
N ALA A 48 3.95 -2.35 21.18
CA ALA A 48 3.24 -3.32 21.99
C ALA A 48 4.14 -4.49 22.44
N ASN A 49 5.08 -4.92 21.59
CA ASN A 49 5.91 -6.08 21.89
C ASN A 49 7.25 -5.77 22.58
N THR A 50 7.57 -4.49 22.79
CA THR A 50 8.83 -4.02 23.43
C THR A 50 9.10 -4.63 24.82
N ARG A 51 8.06 -5.04 25.56
CA ARG A 51 8.21 -5.69 26.88
C ARG A 51 8.75 -7.13 26.80
N GLU A 52 8.40 -7.91 25.77
CA GLU A 52 9.00 -9.24 25.56
C GLU A 52 10.49 -9.13 25.21
N PHE A 53 10.85 -8.12 24.41
CA PHE A 53 12.25 -7.82 24.06
C PHE A 53 13.10 -7.39 25.26
N ALA A 54 12.51 -6.71 26.25
CA ALA A 54 13.21 -6.36 27.49
C ALA A 54 13.57 -7.61 28.32
N SER A 55 12.70 -8.62 28.36
CA SER A 55 12.97 -9.89 29.05
C SER A 55 14.02 -10.75 28.32
N LEU A 56 13.97 -10.82 26.99
CA LEU A 56 14.93 -11.56 26.16
C LEU A 56 16.31 -10.92 26.11
N ARG A 57 16.39 -9.58 26.22
CA ARG A 57 17.65 -8.85 26.27
C ARG A 57 18.36 -9.01 27.62
N ALA A 58 17.63 -9.28 28.70
CA ALA A 58 18.20 -9.68 29.98
C ALA A 58 18.89 -11.07 29.92
N VAL A 59 18.62 -11.86 28.88
CA VAL A 59 19.24 -13.17 28.60
C VAL A 59 20.38 -13.07 27.55
N GLY A 60 20.71 -11.86 27.05
CA GLY A 60 21.87 -11.63 26.19
C GLY A 60 21.65 -11.75 24.68
N VAL A 61 20.40 -11.82 24.21
CA VAL A 61 20.10 -11.97 22.78
C VAL A 61 20.05 -10.61 22.06
N SER A 62 20.70 -10.55 20.89
CA SER A 62 20.96 -9.32 20.11
C SER A 62 19.74 -8.73 19.38
N MET A 63 19.82 -7.45 19.02
CA MET A 63 18.83 -6.65 18.26
C MET A 63 18.38 -7.23 16.90
N GLY A 64 18.96 -8.36 16.46
CA GLY A 64 18.61 -9.03 15.21
C GLY A 64 17.21 -9.70 15.21
N SER A 65 16.74 -10.18 16.36
CA SER A 65 15.44 -10.89 16.43
C SER A 65 14.25 -9.95 16.21
N LEU A 66 14.31 -8.72 16.75
CA LEU A 66 13.29 -7.70 16.53
C LEU A 66 13.15 -7.35 15.04
N ARG A 67 14.30 -7.22 14.35
CA ARG A 67 14.33 -6.96 12.91
C ARG A 67 13.72 -8.12 12.11
N ARG A 68 13.91 -9.37 12.55
CA ARG A 68 13.37 -10.55 11.86
C ARG A 68 11.85 -10.64 11.98
N VAL A 69 11.31 -10.39 13.17
CA VAL A 69 9.85 -10.40 13.41
C VAL A 69 9.13 -9.32 12.60
N VAL A 70 9.68 -8.10 12.55
CA VAL A 70 9.05 -7.01 11.77
C VAL A 70 9.10 -7.28 10.27
N MET A 71 10.19 -7.87 9.76
CA MET A 71 10.29 -8.28 8.36
C MET A 71 9.30 -9.41 8.01
N GLU A 72 9.08 -10.35 8.93
CA GLU A 72 8.11 -11.42 8.73
C GLU A 72 6.67 -10.88 8.77
N LEU A 73 6.37 -9.98 9.72
CA LEU A 73 5.07 -9.34 9.82
C LEU A 73 4.75 -8.48 8.58
N SER A 74 5.71 -7.69 8.08
CA SER A 74 5.51 -6.87 6.88
C SER A 74 5.28 -7.71 5.63
N LEU A 75 5.94 -8.87 5.54
CA LEU A 75 5.74 -9.83 4.47
C LEU A 75 4.34 -10.45 4.52
N TRP A 76 3.88 -10.88 5.70
CA TRP A 76 2.52 -11.39 5.88
C TRP A 76 1.44 -10.33 5.62
N VAL A 77 1.66 -9.09 6.07
CA VAL A 77 0.76 -7.96 5.79
C VAL A 77 0.69 -7.68 4.28
N GLY A 78 1.83 -7.72 3.58
CA GLY A 78 1.88 -7.57 2.13
C GLY A 78 1.11 -8.68 1.40
N ILE A 79 1.29 -9.94 1.80
CA ILE A 79 0.57 -11.09 1.23
C ILE A 79 -0.93 -10.98 1.49
N ALA A 80 -1.34 -10.69 2.74
CA ALA A 80 -2.74 -10.55 3.11
C ALA A 80 -3.41 -9.39 2.35
N GLY A 81 -2.72 -8.25 2.22
CA GLY A 81 -3.18 -7.12 1.42
C GLY A 81 -3.38 -7.50 -0.05
N LEU A 82 -2.41 -8.19 -0.65
CA LEU A 82 -2.50 -8.65 -2.04
C LEU A 82 -3.68 -9.61 -2.24
N ALA A 83 -3.86 -10.56 -1.32
CA ALA A 83 -4.96 -11.52 -1.35
C ALA A 83 -6.33 -10.81 -1.25
N LEU A 84 -6.46 -9.83 -0.36
CA LEU A 84 -7.69 -9.04 -0.22
C LEU A 84 -7.96 -8.20 -1.48
N THR A 85 -6.94 -7.54 -2.05
CA THR A 85 -7.09 -6.79 -3.30
C THR A 85 -7.52 -7.71 -4.45
N ALA A 86 -6.93 -8.91 -4.57
CA ALA A 86 -7.33 -9.88 -5.58
C ALA A 86 -8.79 -10.33 -5.38
N ALA A 87 -9.19 -10.63 -4.15
CA ALA A 87 -10.58 -11.01 -3.84
C ALA A 87 -11.58 -9.89 -4.18
N LEU A 88 -11.26 -8.64 -3.83
CA LEU A 88 -12.09 -7.47 -4.17
C LEU A 88 -12.15 -7.24 -5.68
N ALA A 89 -11.04 -7.36 -6.40
CA ALA A 89 -11.00 -7.21 -7.85
C ALA A 89 -11.86 -8.27 -8.55
N VAL A 90 -11.81 -9.53 -8.10
CA VAL A 90 -12.69 -10.59 -8.59
C VAL A 90 -14.15 -10.29 -8.26
N GLY A 91 -14.43 -9.80 -7.05
CA GLY A 91 -15.79 -9.39 -6.66
C GLY A 91 -16.36 -8.30 -7.57
N VAL A 92 -15.56 -7.28 -7.88
CA VAL A 92 -15.91 -6.22 -8.83
C VAL A 92 -16.12 -6.79 -10.24
N TRP A 93 -15.27 -7.71 -10.68
CA TRP A 93 -15.43 -8.36 -11.99
C TRP A 93 -16.74 -9.15 -12.11
N VAL A 94 -17.09 -9.95 -11.09
CA VAL A 94 -18.36 -10.70 -11.06
C VAL A 94 -19.55 -9.74 -11.11
N LEU A 95 -19.49 -8.65 -10.34
CA LEU A 95 -20.53 -7.64 -10.32
C LEU A 95 -20.64 -6.94 -11.67
N ALA A 96 -19.53 -6.50 -12.26
CA ALA A 96 -19.48 -5.87 -13.59
C ALA A 96 -20.06 -6.79 -14.68
N ARG A 97 -19.78 -8.09 -14.61
CA ARG A 97 -20.35 -9.09 -15.51
C ARG A 97 -21.86 -9.20 -15.38
N SER A 98 -22.41 -9.08 -14.16
CA SER A 98 -23.87 -9.05 -13.94
C SER A 98 -24.55 -7.80 -14.53
N PHE A 99 -23.82 -6.67 -14.60
CA PHE A 99 -24.27 -5.43 -15.24
C PHE A 99 -23.96 -5.36 -16.75
N GLY A 100 -23.40 -6.43 -17.34
CA GLY A 100 -23.08 -6.48 -18.77
C GLY A 100 -21.92 -5.59 -19.19
N VAL A 101 -21.07 -5.16 -18.25
CA VAL A 101 -19.87 -4.36 -18.54
C VAL A 101 -18.69 -5.31 -18.77
N PRO A 102 -18.19 -5.46 -20.01
CA PRO A 102 -17.00 -6.26 -20.27
C PRO A 102 -15.78 -5.56 -19.66
N MET A 103 -15.28 -6.10 -18.56
CA MET A 103 -14.12 -5.60 -17.83
C MET A 103 -12.95 -6.55 -18.07
N ASP A 104 -12.00 -6.10 -18.90
CA ASP A 104 -10.81 -6.87 -19.23
C ASP A 104 -9.67 -6.49 -18.27
N TYR A 105 -8.99 -7.49 -17.70
CA TYR A 105 -7.88 -7.31 -16.76
C TYR A 105 -6.58 -7.81 -17.41
N PRO A 106 -5.97 -7.04 -18.32
CA PRO A 106 -4.78 -7.47 -19.02
C PRO A 106 -3.63 -7.72 -18.01
N PRO A 107 -2.91 -8.85 -18.12
CA PRO A 107 -1.82 -9.19 -17.21
C PRO A 107 -0.75 -8.09 -17.11
N PHE A 108 -0.53 -7.35 -18.20
CA PHE A 108 0.41 -6.24 -18.27
C PHE A 108 0.08 -5.08 -17.31
N VAL A 109 -1.18 -4.91 -16.90
CA VAL A 109 -1.58 -3.89 -15.90
C VAL A 109 -1.60 -4.49 -14.49
N VAL A 110 -2.07 -5.73 -14.35
CA VAL A 110 -2.21 -6.38 -13.03
C VAL A 110 -0.85 -6.66 -12.38
N ILE A 111 0.12 -7.16 -13.15
CA ILE A 111 1.45 -7.51 -12.64
C ILE A 111 2.18 -6.29 -12.02
N PRO A 112 2.34 -5.14 -12.70
CA PRO A 112 3.02 -4.00 -12.11
C PRO A 112 2.27 -3.40 -10.91
N VAL A 113 0.93 -3.49 -10.87
CA VAL A 113 0.15 -3.08 -9.69
C VAL A 113 0.40 -4.02 -8.51
N ALA A 114 0.44 -5.33 -8.73
CA ALA A 114 0.77 -6.29 -7.68
C ALA A 114 2.20 -6.08 -7.14
N ILE A 115 3.17 -5.85 -8.03
CA ILE A 115 4.55 -5.56 -7.66
C ILE A 115 4.65 -4.25 -6.87
N SER A 116 3.96 -3.19 -7.30
CA SER A 116 4.01 -1.91 -6.59
C SER A 116 3.37 -1.98 -5.20
N LEU A 117 2.27 -2.73 -5.04
CA LEU A 117 1.67 -2.99 -3.72
C LEU A 117 2.63 -3.75 -2.80
N LEU A 118 3.32 -4.78 -3.29
CA LEU A 118 4.32 -5.50 -2.51
C LEU A 118 5.52 -4.61 -2.16
N ALA A 119 6.02 -3.82 -3.12
CA ALA A 119 7.11 -2.89 -2.89
C ALA A 119 6.74 -1.86 -1.80
N VAL A 120 5.53 -1.34 -1.84
CA VAL A 120 4.97 -0.44 -0.81
C VAL A 120 4.93 -1.10 0.56
N ALA A 121 4.46 -2.35 0.67
CA ALA A 121 4.42 -3.07 1.94
C ALA A 121 5.84 -3.29 2.53
N ILE A 122 6.80 -3.65 1.69
CA ILE A 122 8.21 -3.82 2.09
C ILE A 122 8.82 -2.48 2.51
N LEU A 123 8.57 -1.40 1.75
CA LEU A 123 9.03 -0.05 2.08
C LEU A 123 8.45 0.43 3.41
N ALA A 124 7.15 0.22 3.66
CA ALA A 124 6.52 0.54 4.95
C ALA A 124 7.15 -0.25 6.10
N GLY A 125 7.43 -1.54 5.90
CA GLY A 125 8.14 -2.40 6.85
C GLY A 125 9.55 -1.90 7.18
N THR A 126 10.32 -1.52 6.17
CA THR A 126 11.69 -1.02 6.34
C THR A 126 11.73 0.39 6.94
N LEU A 127 10.81 1.28 6.57
CA LEU A 127 10.67 2.62 7.17
C LEU A 127 10.29 2.54 8.65
N SER A 128 9.40 1.62 9.04
CA SER A 128 9.05 1.41 10.45
C SER A 128 10.29 1.09 11.31
N LEU A 129 11.17 0.21 10.83
CA LEU A 129 12.45 -0.09 11.49
C LEU A 129 13.40 1.11 11.52
N GLY A 130 13.45 1.91 10.46
CA GLY A 130 14.26 3.13 10.39
C GLY A 130 13.83 4.20 11.40
N VAL A 131 12.53 4.29 11.65
CA VAL A 131 11.94 5.27 12.57
C VAL A 131 12.17 4.88 14.02
N LEU A 132 12.13 3.58 14.35
CA LEU A 132 12.52 3.07 15.66
C LEU A 132 13.98 3.40 16.03
N LYS A 133 14.90 3.38 15.06
CA LYS A 133 16.29 3.83 15.29
C LYS A 133 16.40 5.34 15.56
N LYS A 134 15.43 6.13 15.08
CA LYS A 134 15.42 7.59 15.17
C LYS A 134 14.55 8.12 16.31
N SER A 135 13.70 7.30 16.92
CA SER A 135 12.89 7.65 18.09
C SER A 135 13.57 7.34 19.42
N GLN A 136 14.52 6.39 19.48
CA GLN A 136 15.35 6.15 20.67
C GLN A 136 16.31 7.30 21.08
N PRO A 137 16.85 8.16 20.19
CA PRO A 137 17.70 9.27 20.59
C PRO A 137 16.94 10.53 21.07
N MET A 138 15.61 10.59 20.96
CA MET A 138 14.82 11.78 21.36
C MET A 138 14.04 11.62 22.67
N ASP A 139 13.89 10.39 23.17
CA ASP A 139 13.17 10.11 24.43
C ASP A 139 14.10 9.99 25.64
N LEU A 140 15.40 10.32 25.47
CA LEU A 140 16.41 10.33 26.55
C LEU A 140 16.68 11.76 27.08
N LEU A 141 15.84 12.75 26.74
CA LEU A 141 15.97 14.15 27.15
C LEU A 141 14.73 14.70 27.89
N ARG A 142 13.85 13.82 28.37
CA ARG A 142 12.77 14.18 29.31
C ARG A 142 12.65 13.17 30.43
#